data_AF-A0A349K2U7-F1
#
_entry.id   AF-A0A349K2U7-F1
#
_cell.length_a   1.000
_cell.length_b   1.000
_cell.length_c   1.000
_cell.angle_alpha   90.00
_cell.angle_beta   90.00
_cell.angle_gamma   90.00
#
_symmetry.space_group_name_H-M   'P 1'
#
loop_
_entity.id
_entity.type
_entity.pdbx_description
1 polymer ?
#
loop_
_entity_poly.entity_id
_entity_poly.type
_entity_poly.pdbx_seq_one_letter_code
_entity_poly.pdbx_strand_id
1 'polypeptide(L)'
;MKKLLPLSALLALTTAPLPAEPALHLSTSTLTPTTTLKLSFGKAMVADDQVGTTGPNAMMKIDPPLAGDLKWIEPNVALFERKGIPAIATTYRFSLPSGFKHLDGTAIPETSLRTVRTAPFHYQTGYWRGNTRQPDYFLRFNDAIDPAAVTGKLHFVDKKGTTVAATVRQGIYRDAKGGALGPTWEQSFQSWKVPDITNLDPETEIPVAITVSPVHPLPVGESWKLVLERGIPNKSTGTSTVKAIERWIGSVTKFEVASIQAVTRVDARPYISIGLSKKLPEDVKVSDLARFIQIEPIPANMELEAGRSLISIKGDFPNRSKWKVTIKHGMTAFDGLAMLESKSEAIRFRHLTPVLAAPSYAA
;
A
#
# COMPACT_ATOMS: atom_id res chain seq x y z
N MET A 1 36.62 81.89 36.47
CA MET A 1 35.42 81.85 35.60
C MET A 1 34.85 80.44 35.59
N LYS A 2 33.52 80.37 35.72
CA LYS A 2 32.59 79.28 35.35
C LYS A 2 32.56 77.98 36.17
N LYS A 3 31.40 77.87 36.84
CA LYS A 3 30.79 76.76 37.57
C LYS A 3 30.65 75.51 36.68
N LEU A 4 30.79 74.33 37.29
CA LEU A 4 30.25 73.07 36.77
C LEU A 4 29.31 72.50 37.83
N LEU A 5 28.00 72.54 37.53
CA LEU A 5 26.96 71.76 38.20
C LEU A 5 26.74 70.44 37.42
N PRO A 6 26.21 69.39 38.09
CA PRO A 6 26.04 68.06 37.54
C PRO A 6 24.70 67.91 36.80
N LEU A 7 24.62 66.98 35.85
CA LEU A 7 23.34 66.51 35.35
C LEU A 7 23.37 64.99 35.17
N SER A 8 22.94 64.30 36.22
CA SER A 8 22.48 62.92 36.14
C SER A 8 21.07 62.93 35.54
N ALA A 9 20.91 62.32 34.38
CA ALA A 9 19.59 61.99 33.83
C ALA A 9 19.55 60.48 33.57
N LEU A 10 18.91 59.74 34.49
CA LEU A 10 18.50 58.36 34.29
C LEU A 10 17.34 58.35 33.29
N LEU A 11 17.54 57.74 32.13
CA LEU A 11 16.47 57.37 31.21
C LEU A 11 15.99 55.96 31.60
N ALA A 12 14.95 55.87 32.43
CA ALA A 12 14.27 54.61 32.71
C ALA A 12 13.30 54.30 31.55
N LEU A 13 13.76 53.53 30.57
CA LEU A 13 12.87 52.89 29.58
C LEU A 13 12.11 51.75 30.27
N THR A 14 10.90 52.05 30.75
CA THR A 14 9.93 51.01 31.11
C THR A 14 9.42 50.36 29.84
N THR A 15 10.06 49.27 29.40
CA THR A 15 9.47 48.33 28.44
C THR A 15 8.32 47.61 29.16
N ALA A 16 7.11 48.16 29.07
CA ALA A 16 5.91 47.40 29.42
C ALA A 16 5.87 46.17 28.49
N PRO A 17 5.71 44.94 29.02
CA PRO A 17 5.56 43.78 28.17
C PRO A 17 4.31 43.99 27.29
N LEU A 18 4.50 43.95 25.98
CA LEU A 18 3.39 43.92 25.03
C LEU A 18 2.48 42.74 25.44
N PRO A 19 1.17 42.95 25.61
CA PRO A 19 0.26 41.86 25.90
C PRO A 19 0.38 40.83 24.77
N ALA A 20 0.55 39.56 25.14
CA ALA A 20 0.67 38.48 24.18
C ALA A 20 -0.54 38.49 23.23
N GLU A 21 -0.28 38.57 21.93
CA GLU A 21 -1.33 38.60 20.90
C GLU A 21 -2.20 37.34 20.97
N PRO A 22 -3.49 37.44 20.63
CA PRO A 22 -4.36 36.27 20.53
C PRO A 22 -3.75 35.22 19.60
N ALA A 23 -3.74 33.96 20.04
CA ALA A 23 -3.11 32.87 19.30
C ALA A 23 -3.96 31.60 19.31
N LEU A 24 -3.93 30.86 18.19
CA LEU A 24 -4.60 29.56 18.07
C LEU A 24 -3.58 28.41 18.08
N HIS A 25 -3.66 27.60 19.12
CA HIS A 25 -2.80 26.45 19.35
C HIS A 25 -3.51 25.17 18.90
N LEU A 26 -2.81 24.34 18.13
CA LEU A 26 -3.29 23.05 17.68
C LEU A 26 -2.39 21.96 18.25
N SER A 27 -2.97 20.84 18.69
CA SER A 27 -2.19 19.65 19.09
C SER A 27 -1.52 18.93 17.93
N THR A 28 -1.96 19.17 16.69
CA THR A 28 -1.44 18.55 15.48
C THR A 28 -1.23 19.58 14.37
N SER A 29 -0.32 19.29 13.43
CA SER A 29 -0.01 20.17 12.29
C SER A 29 -1.07 20.11 11.18
N THR A 30 -1.84 19.02 11.12
CA THR A 30 -3.00 18.82 10.23
C THR A 30 -4.26 18.62 11.05
N LEU A 31 -5.41 18.99 10.49
CA LEU A 31 -6.69 18.81 11.15
C LEU A 31 -7.15 17.35 11.02
N THR A 32 -7.11 16.63 12.12
CA THR A 32 -7.52 15.22 12.28
C THR A 32 -8.70 15.11 13.26
N PRO A 33 -9.29 13.92 13.44
CA PRO A 33 -10.35 13.72 14.42
C PRO A 33 -9.93 14.09 15.85
N THR A 34 -8.66 13.89 16.22
CA THR A 34 -8.12 14.10 17.57
C THR A 34 -7.47 15.48 17.79
N THR A 35 -7.48 16.35 16.78
CA THR A 35 -6.92 17.71 16.92
C THR A 35 -7.70 18.51 17.95
N THR A 36 -7.00 19.05 18.95
CA THR A 36 -7.55 20.05 19.86
C THR A 36 -7.14 21.43 19.37
N LEU A 37 -8.06 22.39 19.48
CA LEU A 37 -7.87 23.78 19.04
C LEU A 37 -8.09 24.69 20.24
N LYS A 38 -7.04 25.33 20.74
CA LYS A 38 -7.10 26.23 21.91
C LYS A 38 -6.80 27.67 21.48
N LEU A 39 -7.75 28.55 21.70
CA LEU A 39 -7.61 29.99 21.50
C LEU A 39 -7.15 30.62 22.82
N SER A 40 -5.98 31.25 22.83
CA SER A 40 -5.42 31.92 24.01
C SER A 40 -5.37 33.44 23.81
N PHE A 41 -5.58 34.19 24.87
CA PHE A 41 -5.51 35.64 24.91
C PHE A 41 -4.48 36.11 25.95
N GLY A 42 -3.87 37.27 25.72
CA GLY A 42 -2.91 37.87 26.66
C GLY A 42 -3.51 38.33 27.99
N LYS A 43 -4.84 38.45 28.08
CA LYS A 43 -5.58 38.84 29.29
C LYS A 43 -6.90 38.07 29.40
N ALA A 44 -7.49 38.06 30.59
CA ALA A 44 -8.78 37.44 30.84
C ALA A 44 -9.88 37.99 29.90
N MET A 45 -10.66 37.07 29.36
CA MET A 45 -11.83 37.31 28.50
C MET A 45 -13.13 37.10 29.26
N VAL A 46 -13.13 36.19 30.22
CA VAL A 46 -14.27 35.87 31.07
C VAL A 46 -13.84 35.86 32.53
N ALA A 47 -14.81 36.02 33.43
CA ALA A 47 -14.59 35.87 34.87
C ALA A 47 -14.44 34.39 35.25
N ASP A 48 -13.87 34.13 36.43
CA ASP A 48 -13.57 32.76 36.90
C ASP A 48 -14.82 31.87 37.00
N ASP A 49 -15.99 32.45 37.26
CA ASP A 49 -17.27 31.74 37.34
C ASP A 49 -17.80 31.26 35.98
N GLN A 50 -17.28 31.81 34.87
CA GLN A 50 -17.61 31.39 33.50
C GLN A 50 -16.67 30.29 32.98
N VAL A 51 -15.60 29.97 33.70
CA VAL A 51 -14.72 28.86 33.33
C VAL A 51 -15.51 27.54 33.42
N GLY A 52 -15.42 26.73 32.38
CA GLY A 52 -16.18 25.50 32.21
C GLY A 52 -17.46 25.67 31.39
N THR A 53 -17.92 26.90 31.14
CA THR A 53 -19.09 27.16 30.29
C THR A 53 -18.77 26.96 28.81
N THR A 54 -19.77 26.50 28.05
CA THR A 54 -19.70 26.31 26.60
C THR A 54 -20.74 27.18 25.91
N GLY A 55 -20.37 27.88 24.84
CA GLY A 55 -21.26 28.68 24.01
C GLY A 55 -20.91 28.59 22.52
N PRO A 56 -21.76 29.10 21.62
CA PRO A 56 -21.47 29.08 20.18
C PRO A 56 -20.18 29.85 19.86
N ASN A 57 -19.46 29.44 18.80
CA ASN A 57 -18.30 30.19 18.34
C ASN A 57 -18.73 31.56 17.78
N ALA A 58 -18.69 32.57 18.64
CA ALA A 58 -18.95 33.96 18.29
C ALA A 58 -17.67 34.77 18.04
N MET A 59 -16.50 34.23 18.41
CA MET A 59 -15.23 34.98 18.35
C MET A 59 -14.42 34.70 17.09
N MET A 60 -14.24 33.44 16.69
CA MET A 60 -13.38 33.12 15.54
C MET A 60 -14.17 33.10 14.23
N LYS A 61 -13.68 33.84 13.23
CA LYS A 61 -14.06 33.65 11.84
C LYS A 61 -13.20 32.53 11.23
N ILE A 62 -13.86 31.52 10.70
CA ILE A 62 -13.24 30.34 10.07
C ILE A 62 -13.67 30.27 8.60
N ASP A 63 -12.70 30.27 7.69
CA ASP A 63 -12.92 30.19 6.24
C ASP A 63 -12.22 28.96 5.62
N PRO A 64 -12.93 28.01 4.99
CA PRO A 64 -14.40 27.95 4.88
C PRO A 64 -15.07 27.69 6.24
N PRO A 65 -16.40 27.92 6.36
CA PRO A 65 -17.12 27.75 7.63
C PRO A 65 -16.93 26.35 8.23
N LEU A 66 -16.56 26.30 9.51
CA LEU A 66 -16.48 25.09 10.30
C LEU A 66 -17.26 25.28 11.61
N ALA A 67 -18.37 24.56 11.75
CA ALA A 67 -19.21 24.68 12.93
C ALA A 67 -18.52 24.16 14.20
N GLY A 68 -18.69 24.87 15.31
CA GLY A 68 -18.22 24.48 16.62
C GLY A 68 -18.58 25.49 17.70
N ASP A 69 -18.32 25.09 18.93
CA ASP A 69 -18.55 25.87 20.14
C ASP A 69 -17.22 26.28 20.76
N LEU A 70 -17.24 27.26 21.64
CA LEU A 70 -16.12 27.65 22.50
C LEU A 70 -16.45 27.28 23.94
N LYS A 71 -15.56 26.50 24.56
CA LYS A 71 -15.59 26.17 25.98
C LYS A 71 -14.44 26.87 26.69
N TRP A 72 -14.74 27.72 27.66
CA TRP A 72 -13.69 28.35 28.46
C TRP A 72 -13.06 27.32 29.38
N ILE A 73 -11.75 27.09 29.25
CA ILE A 73 -11.00 26.18 30.12
C ILE A 73 -10.14 26.95 31.13
N GLU A 74 -9.82 28.21 30.83
CA GLU A 74 -9.19 29.19 31.71
C GLU A 74 -9.80 30.57 31.39
N PRO A 75 -9.68 31.59 32.27
CA PRO A 75 -10.25 32.92 32.03
C PRO A 75 -9.80 33.57 30.71
N ASN A 76 -8.63 33.19 30.19
CA ASN A 76 -8.04 33.69 28.95
C ASN A 76 -7.81 32.59 27.88
N VAL A 77 -8.35 31.37 28.08
CA VAL A 77 -8.18 30.27 27.12
C VAL A 77 -9.51 29.56 26.86
N ALA A 78 -9.89 29.51 25.59
CA ALA A 78 -11.05 28.76 25.12
C ALA A 78 -10.64 27.55 24.27
N LEU A 79 -11.25 26.40 24.52
CA LEU A 79 -11.20 25.22 23.66
C LEU A 79 -12.30 25.32 22.60
N PHE A 80 -11.95 25.19 21.33
CA PHE A 80 -12.91 25.09 20.24
C PHE A 80 -13.36 23.63 20.07
N GLU A 81 -14.61 23.35 20.42
CA GLU A 81 -15.27 22.06 20.31
C GLU A 81 -15.98 21.97 18.96
N ARG A 82 -15.33 21.33 17.99
CA ARG A 82 -15.84 21.19 16.63
C ARG A 82 -17.12 20.33 16.60
N LYS A 83 -18.17 20.83 15.92
CA LYS A 83 -19.43 20.11 15.64
C LYS A 83 -19.56 19.61 14.19
N GLY A 84 -18.85 20.24 13.24
CA GLY A 84 -18.87 19.85 11.83
C GLY A 84 -17.73 18.92 11.44
N ILE A 85 -17.87 18.25 10.29
CA ILE A 85 -16.81 17.46 9.68
C ILE A 85 -16.04 18.35 8.72
N PRO A 86 -14.72 18.55 8.92
CA PRO A 86 -13.93 19.34 7.99
C PRO A 86 -13.92 18.69 6.61
N ALA A 87 -13.96 19.48 5.54
CA ALA A 87 -13.80 18.97 4.19
C ALA A 87 -12.37 18.43 3.99
N ILE A 88 -12.24 17.32 3.27
CA ILE A 88 -10.94 16.74 2.89
C ILE A 88 -10.17 17.69 1.96
N ALA A 89 -8.84 17.62 1.97
CA ALA A 89 -7.95 18.43 1.12
C ALA A 89 -8.19 19.96 1.17
N THR A 90 -8.70 20.46 2.28
CA THR A 90 -9.17 21.84 2.45
C THR A 90 -8.25 22.63 3.37
N THR A 91 -8.01 23.89 3.01
CA THR A 91 -7.26 24.83 3.84
C THR A 91 -8.24 25.71 4.61
N TYR A 92 -8.18 25.66 5.93
CA TYR A 92 -8.97 26.48 6.85
C TYR A 92 -8.13 27.64 7.39
N ARG A 93 -8.65 28.85 7.28
CA ARG A 93 -8.06 30.07 7.83
C ARG A 93 -8.86 30.53 9.04
N PHE A 94 -8.18 30.69 10.16
CA PHE A 94 -8.74 31.15 11.42
C PHE A 94 -8.29 32.58 11.65
N SER A 95 -9.25 33.45 11.94
CA SER A 95 -9.03 34.87 12.22
C SER A 95 -9.95 35.32 13.35
N LEU A 96 -9.49 36.32 14.10
CA LEU A 96 -10.28 37.02 15.11
C LEU A 96 -10.63 38.40 14.52
N PRO A 97 -11.89 38.70 14.19
CA PRO A 97 -12.28 40.02 13.71
C PRO A 97 -12.21 41.06 14.85
N SER A 98 -12.14 42.34 14.48
CA SER A 98 -12.23 43.44 15.45
C SER A 98 -13.58 43.48 16.16
N GLY A 99 -13.65 44.12 17.33
CA GLY A 99 -14.89 44.36 18.07
C GLY A 99 -14.99 43.63 19.40
N PHE A 100 -14.03 42.75 19.71
CA PHE A 100 -13.91 42.12 21.02
C PHE A 100 -13.06 42.95 21.97
N LYS A 101 -13.33 42.80 23.26
CA LYS A 101 -12.59 43.42 24.36
C LYS A 101 -12.26 42.37 25.40
N HIS A 102 -11.14 42.55 26.08
CA HIS A 102 -10.82 41.83 27.31
C HIS A 102 -11.78 42.23 28.44
N LEU A 103 -11.77 41.47 29.52
CA LEU A 103 -12.60 41.72 30.70
C LEU A 103 -12.30 43.09 31.34
N ASP A 104 -11.07 43.58 31.24
CA ASP A 104 -10.64 44.92 31.69
C ASP A 104 -11.06 46.07 30.75
N GLY A 105 -11.78 45.75 29.67
CA GLY A 105 -12.25 46.70 28.66
C GLY A 105 -11.24 47.04 27.56
N THR A 106 -10.00 46.53 27.63
CA THR A 106 -9.00 46.76 26.57
C THR A 106 -9.39 46.06 25.27
N ALA A 107 -9.29 46.79 24.16
CA ALA A 107 -9.71 46.29 22.84
C ALA A 107 -8.74 45.23 22.30
N ILE A 108 -9.29 44.25 21.60
CA ILE A 108 -8.52 43.21 20.93
C ILE A 108 -8.45 43.55 19.44
N PRO A 109 -7.25 43.68 18.86
CA PRO A 109 -7.11 43.97 17.44
C PRO A 109 -7.57 42.80 16.57
N GLU A 110 -7.98 43.10 15.35
CA GLU A 110 -8.18 42.07 14.34
C GLU A 110 -6.87 41.32 14.10
N THR A 111 -6.90 39.99 14.17
CA THR A 111 -5.71 39.15 14.17
C THR A 111 -5.91 37.92 13.28
N SER A 112 -4.96 37.67 12.37
CA SER A 112 -4.87 36.39 11.69
C SER A 112 -4.26 35.36 12.64
N LEU A 113 -5.05 34.37 13.06
CA LEU A 113 -4.63 33.42 14.08
C LEU A 113 -3.78 32.30 13.49
N ARG A 114 -4.32 31.56 12.53
CA ARG A 114 -3.65 30.39 11.96
C ARG A 114 -4.28 29.90 10.68
N THR A 115 -3.47 29.25 9.84
CA THR A 115 -3.94 28.45 8.72
C THR A 115 -3.64 26.97 8.99
N VAL A 116 -4.62 26.10 8.80
CA VAL A 116 -4.48 24.64 8.95
C VAL A 116 -5.03 23.93 7.73
N ARG A 117 -4.46 22.77 7.41
CA ARG A 117 -4.91 21.93 6.29
C ARG A 117 -5.43 20.59 6.80
N THR A 118 -6.49 20.10 6.16
CA THR A 118 -6.87 18.69 6.25
C THR A 118 -6.01 17.86 5.29
N ALA A 119 -5.92 16.56 5.54
CA ALA A 119 -5.13 15.67 4.68
C ALA A 119 -5.70 15.65 3.24
N PRO A 120 -4.84 15.57 2.21
CA PRO A 120 -5.30 15.37 0.84
C PRO A 120 -5.91 13.97 0.67
N PHE A 121 -6.67 13.76 -0.40
CA PHE A 121 -7.04 12.41 -0.82
C PHE A 121 -5.78 11.66 -1.28
N HIS A 122 -5.50 10.52 -0.67
CA HIS A 122 -4.29 9.74 -0.94
C HIS A 122 -4.47 8.25 -0.70
N TYR A 123 -3.64 7.47 -1.40
CA TYR A 123 -3.43 6.07 -1.13
C TYR A 123 -2.82 5.87 0.26
N GLN A 124 -3.40 4.96 1.04
CA GLN A 124 -2.93 4.60 2.37
C GLN A 124 -2.10 3.32 2.34
N THR A 125 -2.68 2.24 1.79
CA THR A 125 -2.07 0.91 1.83
C THR A 125 -2.59 0.03 0.71
N GLY A 126 -1.88 -1.05 0.43
CA GLY A 126 -2.19 -1.96 -0.64
C GLY A 126 -1.19 -3.09 -0.76
N TYR A 127 -1.64 -4.17 -1.37
CA TYR A 127 -0.88 -5.39 -1.61
C TYR A 127 -1.54 -6.13 -2.75
N TRP A 128 -0.82 -7.08 -3.34
CA TRP A 128 -1.39 -7.97 -4.34
C TRP A 128 -1.36 -9.41 -3.88
N ARG A 129 -2.21 -10.23 -4.52
CA ARG A 129 -2.30 -11.68 -4.34
C ARG A 129 -2.35 -12.35 -5.72
N GLY A 130 -2.26 -13.68 -5.72
CA GLY A 130 -2.25 -14.47 -6.94
C GLY A 130 -0.83 -14.69 -7.48
N ASN A 131 -0.70 -14.81 -8.79
CA ASN A 131 0.58 -14.96 -9.46
C ASN A 131 0.91 -13.70 -10.27
N THR A 132 2.18 -13.52 -10.62
CA THR A 132 2.64 -12.29 -11.30
C THR A 132 1.97 -12.06 -12.66
N ARG A 133 1.47 -13.10 -13.35
CA ARG A 133 0.75 -12.91 -14.62
C ARG A 133 -0.68 -12.43 -14.41
N GLN A 134 -1.33 -12.83 -13.33
CA GLN A 134 -2.69 -12.44 -13.00
C GLN A 134 -2.77 -11.98 -11.54
N PRO A 135 -2.15 -10.82 -11.21
CA PRO A 135 -2.20 -10.28 -9.87
C PRO A 135 -3.54 -9.57 -9.62
N ASP A 136 -4.13 -9.81 -8.46
CA ASP A 136 -5.21 -8.99 -7.92
C ASP A 136 -4.63 -8.02 -6.89
N TYR A 137 -4.59 -6.73 -7.24
CA TYR A 137 -4.02 -5.67 -6.41
C TYR A 137 -5.12 -4.95 -5.62
N PHE A 138 -5.14 -5.14 -4.31
CA PHE A 138 -6.01 -4.41 -3.40
C PHE A 138 -5.36 -3.08 -3.01
N LEU A 139 -6.10 -1.98 -3.15
CA LEU A 139 -5.64 -0.63 -2.87
C LEU A 139 -6.67 0.09 -2.01
N ARG A 140 -6.22 0.69 -0.91
CA ARG A 140 -7.05 1.48 -0.01
C ARG A 140 -6.61 2.93 0.04
N PHE A 141 -7.60 3.82 0.14
CA PHE A 141 -7.47 5.26 0.23
C PHE A 141 -8.02 5.77 1.58
N ASN A 142 -7.77 7.04 1.89
CA ASN A 142 -8.26 7.70 3.10
C ASN A 142 -9.69 8.25 2.99
N ASP A 143 -10.37 8.00 1.87
CA ASP A 143 -11.77 8.35 1.66
C ASP A 143 -12.41 7.42 0.62
N ALA A 144 -13.73 7.51 0.45
CA ALA A 144 -14.47 6.70 -0.51
C ALA A 144 -13.98 6.93 -1.95
N ILE A 145 -13.99 5.86 -2.74
CA ILE A 145 -13.53 5.85 -4.14
C ILE A 145 -14.56 5.13 -5.00
N ASP A 146 -14.71 5.57 -6.25
CA ASP A 146 -15.58 4.95 -7.24
C ASP A 146 -14.74 4.26 -8.34
N PRO A 147 -14.82 2.92 -8.49
CA PRO A 147 -14.16 2.17 -9.55
C PRO A 147 -14.41 2.71 -10.97
N ALA A 148 -15.62 3.17 -11.25
CA ALA A 148 -15.99 3.68 -12.58
C ALA A 148 -15.24 4.97 -12.90
N ALA A 149 -15.08 5.86 -11.92
CA ALA A 149 -14.40 7.15 -12.08
C ALA A 149 -12.88 7.04 -12.25
N VAL A 150 -12.30 5.87 -11.98
CA VAL A 150 -10.85 5.62 -12.05
C VAL A 150 -10.47 4.67 -13.18
N THR A 151 -11.44 4.02 -13.82
CA THR A 151 -11.19 3.14 -14.95
C THR A 151 -10.43 3.90 -16.06
N GLY A 152 -9.39 3.27 -16.62
CA GLY A 152 -8.52 3.88 -17.63
C GLY A 152 -7.36 4.73 -17.08
N LYS A 153 -7.35 5.09 -15.79
CA LYS A 153 -6.22 5.78 -15.12
C LYS A 153 -5.24 4.83 -14.43
N LEU A 154 -5.45 3.53 -14.62
CA LEU A 154 -4.66 2.46 -14.04
C LEU A 154 -4.18 1.52 -15.13
N HIS A 155 -2.90 1.16 -15.09
CA HIS A 155 -2.31 0.21 -16.02
C HIS A 155 -1.13 -0.51 -15.37
N PHE A 156 -0.80 -1.67 -15.90
CA PHE A 156 0.40 -2.40 -15.57
C PHE A 156 1.48 -2.04 -16.58
N VAL A 157 2.72 -1.83 -16.12
CA VAL A 157 3.85 -1.53 -16.99
C VAL A 157 5.09 -2.31 -16.57
N ASP A 158 5.84 -2.84 -17.53
CA ASP A 158 7.14 -3.47 -17.28
C ASP A 158 8.29 -2.46 -17.40
N LYS A 159 9.51 -2.92 -17.11
CA LYS A 159 10.73 -2.11 -17.22
C LYS A 159 10.99 -1.56 -18.62
N LYS A 160 10.48 -2.21 -19.67
CA LYS A 160 10.67 -1.82 -21.08
C LYS A 160 9.58 -0.84 -21.56
N GLY A 161 8.58 -0.54 -20.73
CA GLY A 161 7.44 0.30 -21.09
C GLY A 161 6.29 -0.46 -21.75
N THR A 162 6.31 -1.79 -21.74
CA THR A 162 5.17 -2.60 -22.21
C THR A 162 4.01 -2.41 -21.26
N THR A 163 2.88 -1.92 -21.76
CA THR A 163 1.69 -1.63 -20.94
C THR A 163 0.60 -2.67 -21.14
N VAL A 164 -0.08 -3.05 -20.06
CA VAL A 164 -1.32 -3.83 -20.07
C VAL A 164 -2.38 -3.05 -19.31
N ALA A 165 -3.56 -2.86 -19.92
CA ALA A 165 -4.66 -2.16 -19.28
C ALA A 165 -5.15 -2.90 -18.01
N ALA A 166 -5.74 -2.16 -17.08
CA ALA A 166 -6.30 -2.72 -15.86
C ALA A 166 -7.83 -2.76 -15.90
N THR A 167 -8.40 -3.81 -15.31
CA THR A 167 -9.78 -3.85 -14.84
C THR A 167 -9.82 -3.38 -13.39
N VAL A 168 -10.87 -2.65 -13.02
CA VAL A 168 -11.03 -2.11 -11.68
C VAL A 168 -12.43 -2.47 -11.18
N ARG A 169 -12.50 -2.96 -9.95
CA ARG A 169 -13.76 -3.19 -9.23
C ARG A 169 -13.67 -2.64 -7.82
N GLN A 170 -14.82 -2.55 -7.15
CA GLN A 170 -14.85 -2.24 -5.73
C GLN A 170 -14.06 -3.30 -4.96
N GLY A 171 -13.25 -2.86 -4.00
CA GLY A 171 -12.56 -3.75 -3.09
C GLY A 171 -13.57 -4.41 -2.16
N ILE A 172 -13.41 -5.70 -1.91
CA ILE A 172 -14.29 -6.47 -1.00
C ILE A 172 -13.48 -7.06 0.15
N TYR A 173 -14.18 -7.49 1.20
CA TYR A 173 -13.55 -8.04 2.40
C TYR A 173 -12.69 -9.28 2.14
N ARG A 174 -13.08 -10.16 1.20
CA ARG A 174 -12.25 -11.33 0.80
C ARG A 174 -10.84 -10.93 0.34
N ASP A 175 -10.73 -9.79 -0.32
CA ASP A 175 -9.46 -9.27 -0.83
C ASP A 175 -8.62 -8.67 0.31
N ALA A 176 -9.28 -8.23 1.40
CA ALA A 176 -8.69 -7.56 2.56
C ALA A 176 -7.68 -8.46 3.31
N LYS A 177 -6.53 -7.91 3.69
CA LYS A 177 -5.65 -8.47 4.74
C LYS A 177 -6.08 -7.88 6.08
N GLY A 178 -5.71 -8.53 7.19
CA GLY A 178 -6.00 -8.01 8.53
C GLY A 178 -5.59 -6.53 8.67
N GLY A 179 -6.50 -5.70 9.20
CA GLY A 179 -6.29 -4.26 9.35
C GLY A 179 -6.50 -3.42 8.08
N ALA A 180 -6.88 -4.02 6.94
CA ALA A 180 -7.13 -3.27 5.71
C ALA A 180 -8.47 -2.51 5.73
N LEU A 181 -9.42 -2.87 6.60
CA LEU A 181 -10.65 -2.10 6.81
C LEU A 181 -10.36 -0.71 7.37
N GLY A 182 -11.15 0.27 6.96
CA GLY A 182 -10.98 1.65 7.40
C GLY A 182 -12.21 2.51 7.16
N PRO A 183 -12.31 3.64 7.88
CA PRO A 183 -13.39 4.59 7.70
C PRO A 183 -13.20 5.38 6.40
N THR A 184 -14.30 5.88 5.85
CA THR A 184 -14.28 7.05 4.97
C THR A 184 -13.77 8.28 5.71
N TRP A 185 -13.48 9.37 4.98
CA TRP A 185 -13.08 10.62 5.62
C TRP A 185 -14.12 11.07 6.65
N GLU A 186 -15.39 11.07 6.27
CA GLU A 186 -16.51 11.45 7.14
C GLU A 186 -16.59 10.58 8.41
N GLN A 187 -16.55 9.26 8.23
CA GLN A 187 -16.64 8.30 9.33
C GLN A 187 -15.47 8.47 10.32
N SER A 188 -14.29 8.88 9.86
CA SER A 188 -13.13 9.09 10.73
C SER A 188 -13.39 10.15 11.82
N PHE A 189 -14.31 11.10 11.56
CA PHE A 189 -14.71 12.15 12.51
C PHE A 189 -15.94 11.78 13.36
N GLN A 190 -16.56 10.61 13.15
CA GLN A 190 -17.79 10.15 13.81
C GLN A 190 -17.56 8.96 14.76
N SER A 191 -16.38 8.84 15.37
CA SER A 191 -16.04 7.73 16.29
C SER A 191 -16.21 6.34 15.66
N TRP A 192 -15.78 6.20 14.41
CA TRP A 192 -15.87 4.93 13.68
C TRP A 192 -15.23 3.77 14.44
N LYS A 193 -15.95 2.64 14.46
CA LYS A 193 -15.48 1.37 15.00
C LYS A 193 -15.27 0.39 13.86
N VAL A 194 -14.18 -0.37 13.93
CA VAL A 194 -13.95 -1.46 12.99
C VAL A 194 -15.13 -2.45 13.11
N PRO A 195 -15.75 -2.87 11.99
CA PRO A 195 -16.79 -3.89 12.00
C PRO A 195 -16.30 -5.19 12.64
N ASP A 196 -17.21 -5.98 13.23
CA ASP A 196 -16.88 -7.34 13.68
C ASP A 196 -16.53 -8.21 12.47
N ILE A 197 -15.25 -8.58 12.39
CA ILE A 197 -14.68 -9.33 11.26
C ILE A 197 -14.99 -10.83 11.31
N THR A 198 -15.52 -11.33 12.43
CA THR A 198 -15.73 -12.77 12.67
C THR A 198 -16.82 -13.34 11.75
N ASN A 199 -17.84 -12.53 11.45
CA ASN A 199 -19.00 -12.91 10.64
C ASN A 199 -19.21 -11.99 9.44
N LEU A 200 -18.19 -11.22 9.05
CA LEU A 200 -18.30 -10.30 7.93
C LEU A 200 -18.35 -11.09 6.62
N ASP A 201 -19.40 -10.86 5.83
CA ASP A 201 -19.56 -11.49 4.52
C ASP A 201 -18.32 -11.18 3.65
N PRO A 202 -17.63 -12.19 3.08
CA PRO A 202 -16.49 -11.99 2.20
C PRO A 202 -16.75 -11.07 0.99
N GLU A 203 -18.01 -10.96 0.53
CA GLU A 203 -18.41 -10.09 -0.57
C GLU A 203 -18.73 -8.65 -0.12
N THR A 204 -18.62 -8.34 1.18
CA THR A 204 -18.86 -6.99 1.69
C THR A 204 -17.92 -5.99 1.01
N GLU A 205 -18.50 -5.01 0.32
CA GLU A 205 -17.74 -3.92 -0.28
C GLU A 205 -17.07 -3.03 0.76
N ILE A 206 -15.86 -2.59 0.45
CA ILE A 206 -15.07 -1.65 1.25
C ILE A 206 -15.06 -0.32 0.49
N PRO A 207 -15.84 0.69 0.90
CA PRO A 207 -16.03 1.94 0.13
C PRO A 207 -14.74 2.69 -0.17
N VAL A 208 -13.73 2.54 0.68
CA VAL A 208 -12.42 3.21 0.59
C VAL A 208 -11.38 2.41 -0.20
N ALA A 209 -11.77 1.32 -0.86
CA ALA A 209 -10.84 0.43 -1.53
C ALA A 209 -11.32 -0.03 -2.92
N ILE A 210 -10.34 -0.30 -3.78
CA ILE A 210 -10.54 -0.92 -5.10
C ILE A 210 -9.64 -2.15 -5.21
N THR A 211 -10.07 -3.11 -6.04
CA THR A 211 -9.24 -4.22 -6.48
C THR A 211 -8.99 -4.10 -7.98
N VAL A 212 -7.72 -4.25 -8.36
CA VAL A 212 -7.22 -3.97 -9.71
C VAL A 212 -6.51 -5.20 -10.26
N SER A 213 -6.90 -5.65 -11.44
CA SER A 213 -6.35 -6.84 -12.10
C SER A 213 -6.03 -6.50 -13.56
N PRO A 214 -5.12 -7.20 -14.25
CA PRO A 214 -4.85 -6.89 -15.65
C PRO A 214 -5.98 -7.45 -16.54
N VAL A 215 -6.28 -6.76 -17.65
CA VAL A 215 -7.31 -7.23 -18.62
C VAL A 215 -6.94 -8.57 -19.25
N HIS A 216 -5.64 -8.85 -19.36
CA HIS A 216 -5.07 -10.09 -19.89
C HIS A 216 -3.85 -10.48 -19.05
N PRO A 217 -3.46 -11.78 -19.00
CA PRO A 217 -2.30 -12.18 -18.23
C PRO A 217 -1.05 -11.41 -18.66
N LEU A 218 -0.31 -10.85 -17.71
CA LEU A 218 0.90 -10.09 -17.99
C LEU A 218 1.87 -10.97 -18.80
N PRO A 219 2.42 -10.45 -19.91
CA PRO A 219 3.38 -11.17 -20.72
C PRO A 219 4.73 -11.25 -20.03
N VAL A 220 5.63 -12.04 -20.62
CA VAL A 220 7.03 -12.12 -20.19
C VAL A 220 7.64 -10.72 -20.17
N GLY A 221 8.15 -10.32 -19.02
CA GLY A 221 8.63 -8.96 -18.77
C GLY A 221 9.26 -8.82 -17.39
N GLU A 222 10.15 -7.84 -17.25
CA GLU A 222 10.87 -7.58 -16.02
C GLU A 222 10.22 -6.46 -15.21
N SER A 223 10.18 -6.61 -13.88
CA SER A 223 9.80 -5.54 -12.95
C SER A 223 8.47 -4.86 -13.29
N TRP A 224 7.45 -5.68 -13.54
CA TRP A 224 6.06 -5.24 -13.63
C TRP A 224 5.67 -4.43 -12.40
N LYS A 225 5.01 -3.31 -12.67
CA LYS A 225 4.41 -2.41 -11.70
C LYS A 225 2.96 -2.16 -12.06
N LEU A 226 2.12 -1.99 -11.05
CA LEU A 226 0.85 -1.29 -11.21
C LEU A 226 1.11 0.21 -11.08
N VAL A 227 0.62 0.98 -12.03
CA VAL A 227 0.67 2.44 -12.05
C VAL A 227 -0.73 2.99 -11.89
N LEU A 228 -0.90 3.87 -10.92
CA LEU A 228 -2.06 4.76 -10.81
C LEU A 228 -1.58 6.14 -11.19
N GLU A 229 -2.22 6.74 -12.18
CA GLU A 229 -1.89 8.09 -12.60
C GLU A 229 -2.22 9.11 -11.50
N ARG A 230 -1.64 10.30 -11.63
CA ARG A 230 -2.05 11.45 -10.80
C ARG A 230 -3.50 11.80 -11.12
N GLY A 231 -4.24 12.31 -10.13
CA GLY A 231 -5.60 12.82 -10.37
C GLY A 231 -6.67 11.73 -10.32
N ILE A 232 -6.48 10.71 -9.47
CA ILE A 232 -7.52 9.74 -9.11
C ILE A 232 -8.52 10.44 -8.20
N PRO A 233 -9.80 10.60 -8.61
CA PRO A 233 -10.80 11.28 -7.81
C PRO A 233 -11.29 10.43 -6.63
N ASN A 234 -11.67 11.10 -5.54
CA ASN A 234 -12.53 10.48 -4.53
C ASN A 234 -14.01 10.51 -4.98
N LYS A 235 -14.86 9.73 -4.32
CA LYS A 235 -16.28 9.61 -4.66
C LYS A 235 -17.10 10.86 -4.30
N SER A 236 -16.74 11.55 -3.22
CA SER A 236 -17.66 12.45 -2.49
C SER A 236 -17.43 13.94 -2.74
N THR A 237 -16.23 14.40 -3.13
CA THR A 237 -15.90 15.85 -3.05
C THR A 237 -15.12 16.43 -4.22
N GLY A 238 -14.88 15.67 -5.29
CA GLY A 238 -14.11 16.15 -6.45
C GLY A 238 -12.63 16.40 -6.15
N THR A 239 -12.14 15.97 -4.98
CA THR A 239 -10.70 15.99 -4.68
C THR A 239 -10.01 14.84 -5.37
N SER A 240 -8.70 14.93 -5.57
CA SER A 240 -7.97 13.89 -6.28
C SER A 240 -6.57 13.67 -5.71
N THR A 241 -6.00 12.50 -6.00
CA THR A 241 -4.62 12.20 -5.64
C THR A 241 -3.66 13.21 -6.27
N VAL A 242 -2.75 13.73 -5.46
CA VAL A 242 -1.81 14.77 -5.88
C VAL A 242 -0.57 14.23 -6.61
N LYS A 243 -0.32 12.93 -6.52
CA LYS A 243 0.83 12.24 -7.13
C LYS A 243 0.40 10.91 -7.74
N ALA A 244 1.14 10.49 -8.76
CA ALA A 244 1.06 9.12 -9.26
C ALA A 244 1.56 8.14 -8.19
N ILE A 245 1.06 6.91 -8.26
CA ILE A 245 1.45 5.83 -7.34
C ILE A 245 1.93 4.66 -8.19
N GLU A 246 3.15 4.21 -7.91
CA GLU A 246 3.71 3.01 -8.53
C GLU A 246 3.85 1.90 -7.49
N ARG A 247 3.44 0.69 -7.85
CA ARG A 247 3.47 -0.47 -6.97
C ARG A 247 4.09 -1.65 -7.68
N TRP A 248 5.25 -2.07 -7.19
CA TRP A 248 5.95 -3.24 -7.72
C TRP A 248 5.15 -4.54 -7.51
N ILE A 249 5.22 -5.42 -8.50
CA ILE A 249 4.57 -6.74 -8.51
C ILE A 249 5.63 -7.84 -8.63
N GLY A 250 6.47 -7.79 -9.66
CA GLY A 250 7.44 -8.85 -9.92
C GLY A 250 7.88 -8.92 -11.38
N SER A 251 8.52 -10.03 -11.76
CA SER A 251 8.88 -10.31 -13.15
C SER A 251 8.16 -11.56 -13.63
N VAL A 252 7.73 -11.57 -14.89
CA VAL A 252 7.22 -12.76 -15.56
C VAL A 252 8.37 -13.34 -16.40
N THR A 253 8.93 -14.46 -15.96
CA THR A 253 9.95 -15.19 -16.69
C THR A 253 9.35 -16.05 -17.80
N LYS A 254 10.14 -16.46 -18.79
CA LYS A 254 9.75 -17.45 -19.79
C LYS A 254 9.51 -18.82 -19.14
N PHE A 255 8.63 -19.64 -19.74
CA PHE A 255 8.54 -21.05 -19.41
C PHE A 255 9.49 -21.83 -20.31
N GLU A 256 10.46 -22.51 -19.72
CA GLU A 256 11.52 -23.23 -20.44
C GLU A 256 12.01 -24.44 -19.64
N VAL A 257 12.74 -25.31 -20.32
CA VAL A 257 13.45 -26.42 -19.70
C VAL A 257 14.79 -25.89 -19.18
N ALA A 258 14.85 -25.70 -17.87
CA ALA A 258 16.03 -25.20 -17.18
C ALA A 258 17.20 -26.20 -17.29
N SER A 259 16.94 -27.51 -17.21
CA SER A 259 17.98 -28.53 -17.29
C SER A 259 17.46 -29.87 -17.82
N ILE A 260 18.33 -30.63 -18.48
CA ILE A 260 18.13 -32.06 -18.78
C ILE A 260 19.38 -32.79 -18.30
N GLN A 261 19.22 -33.71 -17.34
CA GLN A 261 20.35 -34.33 -16.66
C GLN A 261 20.18 -35.84 -16.56
N ALA A 262 21.25 -36.58 -16.85
CA ALA A 262 21.35 -37.99 -16.50
C ALA A 262 21.79 -38.11 -15.04
N VAL A 263 20.93 -38.63 -14.17
CA VAL A 263 21.20 -38.78 -12.73
C VAL A 263 21.59 -40.23 -12.45
N THR A 264 22.78 -40.42 -11.90
CA THR A 264 23.26 -41.71 -11.34
C THR A 264 23.54 -41.52 -9.85
N ARG A 265 23.03 -42.40 -8.99
CA ARG A 265 23.32 -42.43 -7.55
C ARG A 265 23.77 -43.83 -7.14
N VAL A 266 24.48 -43.94 -6.02
CA VAL A 266 25.04 -45.23 -5.55
C VAL A 266 23.93 -46.25 -5.24
N ASP A 267 22.88 -45.81 -4.55
CA ASP A 267 21.81 -46.71 -4.06
C ASP A 267 20.47 -46.52 -4.81
N ALA A 268 20.49 -45.96 -6.02
CA ALA A 268 19.25 -45.76 -6.80
C ALA A 268 19.46 -46.05 -8.28
N ARG A 269 18.38 -46.53 -8.93
CA ARG A 269 18.37 -46.75 -10.38
C ARG A 269 18.62 -45.42 -11.11
N PRO A 270 19.41 -45.41 -12.20
CA PRO A 270 19.64 -44.22 -13.00
C PRO A 270 18.33 -43.70 -13.60
N TYR A 271 18.18 -42.39 -13.69
CA TYR A 271 17.01 -41.74 -14.28
C TYR A 271 17.38 -40.41 -14.93
N ILE A 272 16.55 -39.95 -15.87
CA ILE A 272 16.71 -38.64 -16.49
C ILE A 272 15.87 -37.63 -15.72
N SER A 273 16.46 -36.50 -15.37
CA SER A 273 15.82 -35.43 -14.62
C SER A 273 15.69 -34.19 -15.53
N ILE A 274 14.46 -33.72 -15.71
CA ILE A 274 14.15 -32.52 -16.49
C ILE A 274 13.67 -31.43 -15.53
N GLY A 275 14.52 -30.43 -15.31
CA GLY A 275 14.18 -29.25 -14.52
C GLY A 275 13.41 -28.24 -15.36
N LEU A 276 12.31 -27.73 -14.83
CA LEU A 276 11.47 -26.72 -15.46
C LEU A 276 11.64 -25.36 -14.78
N SER A 277 11.68 -24.27 -15.55
CA SER A 277 11.81 -22.92 -15.00
C SER A 277 10.56 -22.44 -14.24
N LYS A 278 9.43 -23.11 -14.45
CA LYS A 278 8.13 -22.83 -13.80
C LYS A 278 7.45 -24.11 -13.36
N LYS A 279 6.51 -23.92 -12.44
CA LYS A 279 5.63 -24.99 -11.97
C LYS A 279 4.64 -25.38 -13.06
N LEU A 280 4.38 -26.67 -13.21
CA LEU A 280 3.26 -27.24 -13.94
C LEU A 280 1.94 -27.05 -13.15
N PRO A 281 0.79 -27.11 -13.84
CA PRO A 281 -0.53 -27.19 -13.23
C PRO A 281 -0.63 -28.32 -12.19
N GLU A 282 -1.49 -28.16 -11.18
CA GLU A 282 -1.64 -29.15 -10.11
C GLU A 282 -2.30 -30.45 -10.56
N ASP A 283 -3.15 -30.34 -11.58
CA ASP A 283 -3.95 -31.39 -12.17
C ASP A 283 -3.30 -32.02 -13.42
N VAL A 284 -2.03 -31.68 -13.71
CA VAL A 284 -1.33 -32.20 -14.89
C VAL A 284 -1.18 -33.72 -14.80
N LYS A 285 -1.63 -34.44 -15.83
CA LYS A 285 -1.44 -35.89 -15.92
C LYS A 285 -0.16 -36.21 -16.65
N VAL A 286 0.52 -37.27 -16.22
CA VAL A 286 1.74 -37.77 -16.87
C VAL A 286 1.52 -38.11 -18.34
N SER A 287 0.34 -38.66 -18.68
CA SER A 287 -0.05 -38.95 -20.07
C SER A 287 -0.05 -37.70 -20.96
N ASP A 288 -0.39 -36.54 -20.40
CA ASP A 288 -0.40 -35.28 -21.14
C ASP A 288 1.01 -34.77 -21.42
N LEU A 289 1.96 -35.05 -20.51
CA LEU A 289 3.36 -34.67 -20.65
C LEU A 289 4.12 -35.57 -21.63
N ALA A 290 3.75 -36.86 -21.71
CA ALA A 290 4.41 -37.84 -22.55
C ALA A 290 4.50 -37.40 -24.03
N ARG A 291 3.47 -36.73 -24.55
CA ARG A 291 3.44 -36.23 -25.94
C ARG A 291 4.55 -35.19 -26.26
N PHE A 292 5.04 -34.51 -25.23
CA PHE A 292 6.08 -33.48 -25.36
C PHE A 292 7.49 -34.04 -25.16
N ILE A 293 7.64 -35.30 -24.77
CA ILE A 293 8.93 -35.88 -24.41
C ILE A 293 9.31 -36.95 -25.43
N GLN A 294 10.48 -36.78 -26.04
CA GLN A 294 11.04 -37.74 -26.99
C GLN A 294 12.45 -38.12 -26.55
N ILE A 295 12.73 -39.41 -26.52
CA ILE A 295 14.03 -39.96 -26.12
C ILE A 295 14.50 -40.93 -27.18
N GLU A 296 15.75 -40.76 -27.60
CA GLU A 296 16.40 -41.61 -28.60
C GLU A 296 17.73 -42.16 -28.06
N PRO A 297 17.91 -43.50 -27.99
CA PRO A 297 16.88 -44.53 -28.21
C PRO A 297 15.76 -44.48 -27.15
N ILE A 298 14.66 -45.22 -27.34
CA ILE A 298 13.61 -45.34 -26.31
C ILE A 298 14.08 -46.35 -25.25
N PRO A 299 14.12 -46.00 -23.95
CA PRO A 299 14.53 -46.95 -22.92
C PRO A 299 13.47 -48.03 -22.69
N ALA A 300 13.90 -49.25 -22.37
CA ALA A 300 12.97 -50.28 -21.93
C ALA A 300 12.37 -49.92 -20.56
N ASN A 301 11.14 -50.37 -20.29
CA ASN A 301 10.42 -50.10 -19.04
C ASN A 301 10.34 -48.60 -18.69
N MET A 302 10.13 -47.74 -19.71
CA MET A 302 10.05 -46.30 -19.52
C MET A 302 8.83 -45.90 -18.68
N GLU A 303 9.08 -45.18 -17.60
CA GLU A 303 8.05 -44.60 -16.73
C GLU A 303 8.34 -43.12 -16.53
N LEU A 304 7.27 -42.31 -16.55
CA LEU A 304 7.35 -40.88 -16.31
C LEU A 304 6.72 -40.55 -14.96
N GLU A 305 7.44 -39.75 -14.18
CA GLU A 305 6.94 -39.17 -12.94
C GLU A 305 7.04 -37.65 -13.04
N ALA A 306 5.98 -36.94 -12.66
CA ALA A 306 5.95 -35.48 -12.71
C ALA A 306 5.74 -34.92 -11.30
N GLY A 307 6.68 -34.08 -10.87
CA GLY A 307 6.49 -33.14 -9.77
C GLY A 307 6.12 -31.75 -10.30
N ARG A 308 5.94 -30.79 -9.39
CA ARG A 308 5.53 -29.42 -9.78
C ARG A 308 6.51 -28.75 -10.75
N SER A 309 7.83 -28.91 -10.61
CA SER A 309 8.81 -28.26 -11.54
C SER A 309 9.89 -29.23 -12.03
N LEU A 310 9.62 -30.53 -11.92
CA LEU A 310 10.58 -31.59 -12.21
C LEU A 310 9.84 -32.73 -12.89
N ILE A 311 10.39 -33.21 -14.00
CA ILE A 311 9.91 -34.45 -14.64
C ILE A 311 11.05 -35.45 -14.56
N SER A 312 10.76 -36.61 -13.99
CA SER A 312 11.69 -37.73 -13.88
C SER A 312 11.30 -38.79 -14.89
N ILE A 313 12.28 -39.29 -15.64
CA ILE A 313 12.12 -40.40 -16.58
C ILE A 313 12.92 -41.58 -16.05
N LYS A 314 12.20 -42.59 -15.60
CA LYS A 314 12.76 -43.88 -15.17
C LYS A 314 12.72 -44.85 -16.35
N GLY A 315 13.61 -45.82 -16.31
CA GLY A 315 13.69 -46.87 -17.32
C GLY A 315 15.02 -47.60 -17.24
N ASP A 316 15.18 -48.58 -18.10
CA ASP A 316 16.42 -49.32 -18.23
C ASP A 316 17.36 -48.58 -19.17
N PHE A 317 18.41 -48.00 -18.61
CA PHE A 317 19.45 -47.27 -19.33
C PHE A 317 20.72 -48.13 -19.42
N PRO A 318 20.83 -49.05 -20.42
CA PRO A 318 21.98 -49.95 -20.53
C PRO A 318 23.30 -49.18 -20.74
N ASN A 319 24.38 -49.78 -20.24
CA ASN A 319 25.70 -49.16 -20.17
C ASN A 319 26.21 -48.69 -21.56
N ARG A 320 26.45 -47.37 -21.66
CA ARG A 320 27.15 -46.60 -22.73
C ARG A 320 26.33 -46.06 -23.91
N SER A 321 25.02 -45.96 -23.81
CA SER A 321 24.25 -45.19 -24.80
C SER A 321 24.34 -43.69 -24.48
N LYS A 322 24.75 -42.87 -25.46
CA LYS A 322 24.39 -41.45 -25.46
C LYS A 322 22.90 -41.38 -25.73
N TRP A 323 22.17 -40.63 -24.92
CA TRP A 323 20.73 -40.47 -25.09
C TRP A 323 20.45 -39.07 -25.56
N LYS A 324 19.68 -38.92 -26.63
CA LYS A 324 19.16 -37.62 -27.04
C LYS A 324 17.77 -37.48 -26.44
N VAL A 325 17.62 -36.50 -25.55
CA VAL A 325 16.34 -36.16 -24.94
C VAL A 325 15.87 -34.85 -25.54
N THR A 326 14.66 -34.86 -26.09
CA THR A 326 14.03 -33.68 -26.68
C THR A 326 12.73 -33.42 -25.96
N ILE A 327 12.61 -32.22 -25.42
CA ILE A 327 11.38 -31.69 -24.85
C ILE A 327 10.80 -30.70 -25.86
N LYS A 328 9.66 -31.05 -26.43
CA LYS A 328 8.94 -30.26 -27.43
C LYS A 328 8.25 -29.07 -26.76
N HIS A 329 8.14 -27.99 -27.51
CA HIS A 329 7.34 -26.82 -27.12
C HIS A 329 5.85 -27.18 -26.95
N GLY A 330 5.09 -26.30 -26.31
CA GLY A 330 3.64 -26.41 -26.14
C GLY A 330 3.16 -26.86 -24.76
N MET A 331 4.07 -27.22 -23.85
CA MET A 331 3.69 -27.43 -22.44
C MET A 331 3.21 -26.12 -21.81
N THR A 332 2.21 -26.18 -20.94
CA THR A 332 1.66 -25.01 -20.25
C THR A 332 2.05 -25.04 -18.77
N ALA A 333 2.56 -23.93 -18.25
CA ALA A 333 2.87 -23.75 -16.84
C ALA A 333 1.60 -23.43 -16.02
N PHE A 334 1.71 -23.50 -14.69
CA PHE A 334 0.65 -23.17 -13.73
C PHE A 334 0.13 -21.73 -13.89
N ASP A 335 1.00 -20.79 -14.25
CA ASP A 335 0.60 -19.40 -14.54
C ASP A 335 -0.02 -19.25 -15.93
N GLY A 336 -0.26 -20.34 -16.66
CA GLY A 336 -0.85 -20.39 -17.99
C GLY A 336 0.11 -20.04 -19.12
N LEU A 337 1.42 -19.94 -18.86
CA LEU A 337 2.40 -19.57 -19.89
C LEU A 337 2.80 -20.82 -20.67
N ALA A 338 2.71 -20.76 -22.00
CA ALA A 338 3.17 -21.85 -22.86
C ALA A 338 4.71 -21.82 -23.01
N MET A 339 5.33 -22.99 -23.04
CA MET A 339 6.73 -23.16 -23.41
C MET A 339 6.84 -23.03 -24.92
N LEU A 340 7.50 -21.98 -25.40
CA LEU A 340 7.55 -21.65 -26.83
C LEU A 340 8.70 -22.34 -27.56
N GLU A 341 9.74 -22.70 -26.84
CA GLU A 341 10.98 -23.26 -27.41
C GLU A 341 11.08 -24.74 -27.04
N SER A 342 11.51 -25.55 -28.00
CA SER A 342 11.87 -26.94 -27.74
C SER A 342 13.34 -27.00 -27.33
N LYS A 343 13.69 -27.92 -26.43
CA LYS A 343 15.06 -28.12 -25.98
C LYS A 343 15.49 -29.56 -26.19
N SER A 344 16.66 -29.74 -26.81
CA SER A 344 17.24 -31.05 -27.05
C SER A 344 18.64 -31.10 -26.48
N GLU A 345 18.94 -32.12 -25.68
CA GLU A 345 20.27 -32.34 -25.11
C GLU A 345 20.70 -33.79 -25.30
N ALA A 346 21.98 -33.97 -25.60
CA ALA A 346 22.62 -35.28 -25.58
C ALA A 346 23.22 -35.52 -24.19
N ILE A 347 22.69 -36.51 -23.47
CA ILE A 347 23.09 -36.84 -22.10
C ILE A 347 23.78 -38.20 -22.03
N ARG A 348 24.61 -38.37 -21.01
CA ARG A 348 25.29 -39.63 -20.72
C ARG A 348 25.32 -39.86 -19.21
N PHE A 349 24.90 -41.05 -18.80
CA PHE A 349 24.99 -41.47 -17.40
C PHE A 349 26.45 -41.62 -16.98
N ARG A 350 26.76 -41.13 -15.78
CA ARG A 350 28.07 -41.36 -15.16
C ARG A 350 28.16 -42.81 -14.71
N HIS A 351 29.33 -43.42 -14.90
CA HIS A 351 29.65 -44.72 -14.34
C HIS A 351 30.19 -44.51 -12.94
N LEU A 352 29.50 -45.05 -11.94
CA LEU A 352 30.01 -45.09 -10.57
C LEU A 352 30.88 -46.34 -10.44
N THR A 353 32.12 -46.15 -9.98
CA THR A 353 32.96 -47.29 -9.62
C THR A 353 32.26 -48.05 -8.49
N PRO A 354 32.07 -49.37 -8.59
CA PRO A 354 31.49 -50.14 -7.50
C PRO A 354 32.31 -49.93 -6.23
N VAL A 355 31.66 -49.51 -5.15
CA VAL A 355 32.28 -49.42 -3.81
C VAL A 355 31.57 -50.43 -2.93
N LEU A 356 32.32 -51.40 -2.43
CA LEU A 356 31.86 -52.32 -1.39
C LEU A 356 32.34 -51.78 -0.05
N ALA A 357 31.42 -51.35 0.81
CA ALA A 357 31.73 -50.95 2.18
C ALA A 357 30.98 -51.85 3.16
N ALA A 358 31.66 -52.36 4.17
CA ALA A 358 31.01 -53.07 5.27
C ALA A 358 30.18 -52.07 6.10
N PRO A 359 28.97 -52.43 6.56
CA PRO A 359 28.22 -51.58 7.48
C PRO A 359 29.03 -51.38 8.76
N SER A 360 29.45 -50.14 9.05
CA SER A 360 30.08 -49.82 10.32
C SER A 360 29.01 -49.70 11.40
N TYR A 361 28.83 -50.74 12.20
CA TYR A 361 28.13 -50.59 13.47
C TYR A 361 29.06 -49.86 14.42
N ALA A 362 28.69 -48.65 14.85
CA ALA A 362 29.27 -48.05 16.03
C ALA A 362 28.83 -48.92 17.23
N ALA A 363 29.81 -49.52 17.91
CA ALA A 363 29.59 -50.27 19.15
C ALA A 363 29.39 -49.33 20.34
#